data_AF-A0A4Y9QM65-F1
#
_entry.id   AF-A0A4Y9QM65-F1
#
_cell.length_a   1.000
_cell.length_b   1.000
_cell.length_c   1.000
_cell.angle_alpha   90.00
_cell.angle_beta   90.00
_cell.angle_gamma   90.00
#
_symmetry.space_group_name_H-M   'P 1'
#
loop_
_entity.id
_entity.type
_entity.pdbx_description
1 polymer ?
#
loop_
_entity_poly.entity_id
_entity_poly.type
_entity_poly.pdbx_seq_one_letter_code
_entity_poly.pdbx_strand_id
1 'polypeptide(L)'
;MLGPVLLTGCIRVASLGSDLVACKEGDEGTPANGVVLMAQSVPSAAWVPCLEGMPLGWHFADMEADSDSAAFWLDSDRHGVHAIEVQLTESCDTSGASEIPSDRQDMRRMERVTQVSPLFVGRRFYLFEGGCITVLFSISGEDRSEPLAIATQGLGTVSRDDLRELVREESDGRLELDP
;
A
#
# COMPACT_ATOMS: atom_id res chain seq x y z
N MET A 1 -15.57 35.10 -47.59
CA MET A 1 -14.60 34.03 -47.28
C MET A 1 -14.54 33.89 -45.77
N LEU A 2 -15.48 33.16 -45.16
CA LEU A 2 -15.45 32.85 -43.72
C LEU A 2 -14.56 31.62 -43.52
N GLY A 3 -13.46 31.78 -42.77
CA GLY A 3 -12.58 30.68 -42.41
C GLY A 3 -13.13 29.87 -41.24
N PRO A 4 -12.93 28.54 -41.20
CA PRO A 4 -13.42 27.71 -40.11
C PRO A 4 -12.52 27.88 -38.88
N VAL A 5 -13.14 28.10 -37.72
CA VAL A 5 -12.48 28.03 -36.41
C VAL A 5 -12.47 26.56 -35.98
N LEU A 6 -11.30 25.94 -36.01
CA LEU A 6 -11.08 24.62 -35.43
C LEU A 6 -10.94 24.79 -33.91
N LEU A 7 -11.98 24.42 -33.17
CA LEU A 7 -11.92 24.26 -31.72
C LEU A 7 -11.13 22.98 -31.40
N THR A 8 -9.84 23.12 -31.12
CA THR A 8 -9.04 22.10 -30.45
C THR A 8 -9.48 21.99 -28.99
N GLY A 9 -10.47 21.14 -28.74
CA GLY A 9 -10.81 20.73 -27.38
C GLY A 9 -9.70 19.85 -26.83
N CYS A 10 -8.95 20.35 -25.84
CA CYS A 10 -8.09 19.50 -25.03
C CYS A 10 -8.98 18.56 -24.21
N ILE A 11 -9.08 17.29 -24.62
CA ILE A 11 -9.48 16.22 -23.71
C ILE A 11 -8.40 16.20 -22.63
N ARG A 12 -8.73 16.68 -21.43
CA ARG A 12 -8.01 16.26 -20.23
C ARG A 12 -8.37 14.79 -20.07
N VAL A 13 -7.54 13.92 -20.61
CA VAL A 13 -7.40 12.58 -20.04
C VAL A 13 -6.94 12.89 -18.63
N ALA A 14 -7.86 12.85 -17.66
CA ALA A 14 -7.44 12.68 -16.29
C ALA A 14 -6.58 11.43 -16.35
N SER A 15 -5.27 11.60 -16.13
CA SER A 15 -4.43 10.46 -15.82
C SER A 15 -5.17 9.70 -14.73
N LEU A 16 -5.62 8.48 -15.01
CA LEU A 16 -6.00 7.54 -13.98
C LEU A 16 -4.80 7.21 -13.07
N GLY A 17 -3.61 7.78 -13.36
CA GLY A 17 -2.49 7.79 -12.46
C GLY A 17 -2.75 8.70 -11.27
N SER A 18 -3.05 8.07 -10.15
CA SER A 18 -1.91 7.74 -9.30
C SER A 18 -2.04 6.26 -8.92
N ASP A 19 -1.16 5.42 -9.48
CA ASP A 19 -0.93 4.05 -8.96
C ASP A 19 -0.33 4.10 -7.53
N LEU A 20 -0.12 5.32 -7.01
CA LEU A 20 0.23 5.59 -5.63
C LEU A 20 -0.84 5.01 -4.69
N VAL A 21 -0.35 4.59 -3.54
CA VAL A 21 -1.16 4.01 -2.46
C VAL A 21 -1.14 4.93 -1.23
N ALA A 22 -1.29 6.24 -1.42
CA ALA A 22 -1.25 7.19 -0.31
C ALA A 22 -2.50 7.08 0.58
N CYS A 23 -2.32 7.14 1.90
CA CYS A 23 -3.43 7.15 2.86
C CYS A 23 -4.27 8.42 2.74
N LYS A 24 -3.63 9.52 2.31
CA LYS A 24 -4.24 10.82 2.06
C LYS A 24 -3.57 11.46 0.84
N GLU A 25 -4.38 11.85 -0.12
CA GLU A 25 -3.99 12.54 -1.34
C GLU A 25 -4.77 13.86 -1.47
N GLY A 26 -4.14 14.88 -2.05
CA GLY A 26 -4.74 16.19 -2.25
C GLY A 26 -4.99 16.98 -0.96
N ASP A 27 -5.55 18.18 -1.12
CA ASP A 27 -5.83 19.11 -0.02
C ASP A 27 -7.00 18.64 0.88
N GLU A 28 -7.89 17.81 0.33
CA GLU A 28 -9.07 17.26 1.02
C GLU A 28 -8.71 16.00 1.84
N GLY A 29 -7.60 15.34 1.53
CA GLY A 29 -7.02 14.27 2.35
C GLY A 29 -7.73 12.93 2.25
N THR A 30 -8.06 12.49 1.04
CA THR A 30 -8.72 11.21 0.78
C THR A 30 -7.71 10.12 0.36
N PRO A 31 -7.95 8.84 0.69
CA PRO A 31 -7.12 7.74 0.18
C PRO A 31 -7.00 7.73 -1.34
N ALA A 32 -5.79 7.44 -1.84
CA ALA A 32 -5.52 7.35 -3.28
C ALA A 32 -6.27 6.18 -3.94
N ASN A 33 -6.53 6.28 -5.25
CA ASN A 33 -7.23 5.25 -6.02
C ASN A 33 -6.55 3.88 -5.93
N GLY A 34 -5.22 3.83 -5.82
CA GLY A 34 -4.48 2.58 -5.60
C GLY A 34 -4.96 1.84 -4.35
N VAL A 35 -5.28 2.55 -3.26
CA VAL A 35 -5.81 1.95 -2.02
C VAL A 35 -7.19 1.32 -2.26
N VAL A 36 -8.05 1.97 -3.06
CA VAL A 36 -9.36 1.44 -3.44
C VAL A 36 -9.24 0.19 -4.32
N LEU A 37 -8.24 0.13 -5.21
CA LEU A 37 -7.96 -1.07 -6.01
C LEU A 37 -7.49 -2.23 -5.14
N MET A 38 -6.56 -2.00 -4.21
CA MET A 38 -6.12 -3.02 -3.25
C MET A 38 -7.28 -3.57 -2.41
N ALA A 39 -8.22 -2.70 -2.01
CA ALA A 39 -9.41 -3.11 -1.26
C ALA A 39 -10.32 -4.06 -2.05
N GLN A 40 -10.50 -3.82 -3.35
CA GLN A 40 -11.27 -4.69 -4.24
C GLN A 40 -10.59 -6.03 -4.49
N SER A 41 -9.25 -6.05 -4.54
CA SER A 41 -8.47 -7.29 -4.71
C SER A 41 -8.60 -8.26 -3.54
N VAL A 42 -8.85 -7.77 -2.33
CA VAL A 42 -9.00 -8.61 -1.13
C VAL A 42 -10.27 -8.21 -0.37
N PRO A 43 -11.47 -8.56 -0.86
CA PRO A 43 -12.74 -8.05 -0.31
C PRO A 43 -12.92 -8.30 1.19
N SER A 44 -12.42 -9.43 1.70
CA SER A 44 -12.54 -9.80 3.10
C SER A 44 -11.74 -8.93 4.08
N ALA A 45 -10.72 -8.20 3.63
CA ALA A 45 -9.73 -7.59 4.52
C ALA A 45 -10.27 -6.36 5.24
N ALA A 46 -10.46 -6.36 6.56
CA ALA A 46 -10.98 -5.19 7.28
C ALA A 46 -10.09 -3.92 7.17
N TRP A 47 -8.80 -4.08 6.86
CA TRP A 47 -7.82 -3.00 6.72
C TRP A 47 -7.03 -3.12 5.41
N VAL A 48 -6.68 -1.98 4.82
CA VAL A 48 -5.93 -1.88 3.57
C VAL A 48 -4.66 -1.05 3.81
N PRO A 49 -3.46 -1.54 3.43
CA PRO A 49 -2.22 -0.80 3.65
C PRO A 49 -2.11 0.39 2.69
N CYS A 50 -1.46 1.45 3.17
CA CYS A 50 -1.21 2.66 2.39
C CYS A 50 0.07 3.37 2.88
N LEU A 51 0.47 4.45 2.22
CA LEU A 51 1.61 5.29 2.58
C LEU A 51 1.15 6.58 3.26
N GLU A 52 1.59 6.80 4.50
CA GLU A 52 1.37 8.06 5.24
C GLU A 52 2.32 9.17 4.74
N GLY A 53 3.48 8.76 4.24
CA GLY A 53 4.47 9.67 3.71
C GLY A 53 5.73 8.93 3.27
N MET A 54 6.54 9.58 2.44
CA MET A 54 7.78 9.01 1.93
C MET A 54 9.00 9.77 2.46
N PRO A 55 9.92 9.09 3.20
CA PRO A 55 11.18 9.68 3.60
C PRO A 55 12.10 9.97 2.40
N LEU A 56 13.09 10.84 2.62
CA LEU A 56 14.10 11.14 1.60
C LEU A 56 14.94 9.89 1.27
N GLY A 57 15.21 9.71 -0.02
CA GLY A 57 15.97 8.55 -0.53
C GLY A 57 15.13 7.28 -0.71
N TRP A 58 13.82 7.37 -0.44
CA TRP A 58 12.85 6.32 -0.73
C TRP A 58 11.90 6.77 -1.83
N HIS A 59 11.47 5.83 -2.65
CA HIS A 59 10.48 6.09 -3.68
C HIS A 59 9.53 4.92 -3.83
N PHE A 60 8.26 5.26 -4.06
CA PHE A 60 7.28 4.32 -4.56
C PHE A 60 7.73 3.83 -5.94
N ALA A 61 7.84 2.52 -6.08
CA ALA A 61 8.26 1.90 -7.33
C ALA A 61 7.03 1.60 -8.20
N ASP A 62 6.14 0.75 -7.71
CA ASP A 62 4.92 0.35 -8.42
C ASP A 62 3.89 -0.28 -7.48
N MET A 63 2.69 -0.54 -8.00
CA MET A 63 1.62 -1.30 -7.37
C MET A 63 1.01 -2.29 -8.36
N GLU A 64 0.69 -3.48 -7.86
CA GLU A 64 -0.05 -4.51 -8.57
C GLU A 64 -1.27 -4.95 -7.76
N ALA A 65 -2.36 -5.24 -8.46
CA ALA A 65 -3.62 -5.65 -7.89
C ALA A 65 -4.21 -6.78 -8.75
N ASP A 66 -4.34 -7.96 -8.15
CA ASP A 66 -4.91 -9.16 -8.75
C ASP A 66 -6.25 -9.51 -8.09
N SER A 67 -6.87 -10.63 -8.45
CA SER A 67 -8.20 -11.01 -7.97
C SER A 67 -8.25 -11.48 -6.51
N ASP A 68 -7.10 -11.76 -5.89
CA ASP A 68 -6.98 -12.36 -4.56
C ASP A 68 -5.88 -11.72 -3.69
N SER A 69 -5.15 -10.76 -4.25
CA SER A 69 -4.03 -10.12 -3.60
C SER A 69 -3.71 -8.77 -4.22
N ALA A 70 -3.04 -7.93 -3.47
CA ALA A 70 -2.44 -6.72 -4.00
C ALA A 70 -1.09 -6.45 -3.33
N ALA A 71 -0.18 -5.80 -4.04
CA ALA A 71 1.14 -5.48 -3.53
C ALA A 71 1.62 -4.12 -4.03
N PHE A 72 2.53 -3.51 -3.27
CA PHE A 72 3.31 -2.38 -3.74
C PHE A 72 4.74 -2.45 -3.23
N TRP A 73 5.64 -1.77 -3.94
CA TRP A 73 7.07 -1.81 -3.68
C TRP A 73 7.64 -0.43 -3.41
N LEU A 74 8.60 -0.39 -2.48
CA LEU A 74 9.41 0.77 -2.19
C LEU A 74 10.87 0.44 -2.47
N ASP A 75 11.49 1.30 -3.26
CA ASP A 75 12.91 1.29 -3.50
C ASP A 75 13.62 2.23 -2.53
N SER A 76 14.92 1.99 -2.36
CA SER A 76 15.81 2.88 -1.62
C SER A 76 17.11 3.09 -2.38
N ASP A 77 17.54 4.35 -2.42
CA ASP A 77 18.86 4.75 -2.92
C ASP A 77 20.04 4.07 -2.19
N ARG A 78 19.84 3.71 -0.91
CA ARG A 78 20.84 3.09 -0.03
C ARG A 78 20.63 1.61 0.18
N HIS A 79 19.38 1.14 0.13
CA HIS A 79 19.03 -0.24 0.49
C HIS A 79 18.65 -1.12 -0.71
N GLY A 80 18.55 -0.54 -1.91
CA GLY A 80 18.37 -1.27 -3.16
C GLY A 80 16.96 -1.20 -3.71
N VAL A 81 16.77 -1.88 -4.84
CA VAL A 81 15.48 -2.02 -5.52
C VAL A 81 14.60 -2.99 -4.73
N HIS A 82 13.32 -2.64 -4.59
CA HIS A 82 12.30 -3.36 -3.84
C HIS A 82 12.79 -3.72 -2.43
N ALA A 83 13.43 -2.75 -1.77
CA ALA A 83 13.95 -2.92 -0.42
C ALA A 83 12.82 -3.26 0.57
N ILE A 84 11.62 -2.74 0.31
CA ILE A 84 10.38 -3.10 0.99
C ILE A 84 9.33 -3.47 -0.06
N GLU A 85 8.66 -4.60 0.18
CA GLU A 85 7.43 -4.99 -0.50
C GLU A 85 6.32 -5.10 0.55
N VAL A 86 5.15 -4.55 0.25
CA VAL A 86 3.97 -4.63 1.10
C VAL A 86 2.88 -5.37 0.34
N GLN A 87 2.48 -6.52 0.85
CA GLN A 87 1.46 -7.37 0.24
C GLN A 87 0.23 -7.46 1.14
N LEU A 88 -0.96 -7.38 0.55
CA LEU A 88 -2.25 -7.65 1.16
C LEU A 88 -2.82 -8.95 0.60
N THR A 89 -3.23 -9.86 1.48
CA THR A 89 -3.92 -11.11 1.15
C THR A 89 -5.02 -11.40 2.18
N GLU A 90 -5.93 -12.32 1.87
CA GLU A 90 -6.95 -12.79 2.83
C GLU A 90 -6.31 -13.42 4.08
N SER A 91 -5.21 -14.14 3.90
CA SER A 91 -4.44 -14.75 4.98
C SER A 91 -2.97 -14.95 4.58
N CYS A 92 -2.10 -15.22 5.55
CA CYS A 92 -0.67 -15.44 5.30
C CYS A 92 -0.10 -16.56 6.18
N ASP A 93 0.90 -17.27 5.65
CA ASP A 93 1.64 -18.29 6.40
C ASP A 93 2.66 -17.64 7.34
N THR A 94 2.36 -17.73 8.64
CA THR A 94 3.20 -17.21 9.73
C THR A 94 4.09 -18.28 10.37
N SER A 95 4.23 -19.45 9.75
CA SER A 95 5.09 -20.52 10.24
C SER A 95 6.51 -20.05 10.49
N GLY A 96 7.01 -20.28 11.71
CA GLY A 96 8.35 -19.85 12.13
C GLY A 96 8.47 -18.35 12.44
N ALA A 97 7.35 -17.61 12.48
CA ALA A 97 7.33 -16.25 12.99
C ALA A 97 7.17 -16.22 14.52
N SER A 98 7.73 -15.19 15.15
CA SER A 98 7.54 -14.88 16.57
C SER A 98 6.57 -13.72 16.72
N GLU A 99 5.71 -13.78 17.74
CA GLU A 99 4.81 -12.66 18.08
C GLU A 99 5.60 -11.53 18.74
N ILE A 100 5.39 -10.31 18.27
CA ILE A 100 6.01 -9.08 18.77
C ILE A 100 4.85 -8.12 19.12
N PRO A 101 4.98 -7.27 20.16
CA PRO A 101 3.98 -6.24 20.42
C PRO A 101 3.66 -5.44 19.16
N SER A 102 2.37 -5.36 18.84
CA SER A 102 1.91 -4.66 17.64
C SER A 102 1.97 -3.15 17.85
N ASP A 103 2.42 -2.45 16.82
CA ASP A 103 2.37 -1.00 16.66
C ASP A 103 1.07 -0.52 15.98
N ARG A 104 0.17 -1.45 15.65
CA ARG A 104 -1.14 -1.18 15.04
C ARG A 104 -2.25 -1.61 15.98
N GLN A 105 -3.27 -0.78 16.09
CA GLN A 105 -4.51 -1.14 16.79
C GLN A 105 -5.20 -2.28 16.04
N ASP A 106 -5.82 -3.20 16.79
CA ASP A 106 -6.64 -4.30 16.25
C ASP A 106 -5.91 -5.28 15.31
N MET A 107 -4.57 -5.25 15.29
CA MET A 107 -3.74 -6.19 14.53
C MET A 107 -2.74 -6.90 15.42
N ARG A 108 -2.53 -8.20 15.19
CA ARG A 108 -1.42 -8.94 15.79
C ARG A 108 -0.20 -8.86 14.90
N ARG A 109 0.97 -8.59 15.48
CA ARG A 109 2.23 -8.51 14.75
C ARG A 109 3.07 -9.76 14.95
N MET A 110 3.47 -10.37 13.84
CA MET A 110 4.41 -11.49 13.83
C MET A 110 5.64 -11.12 13.00
N GLU A 111 6.82 -11.61 13.37
CA GLU A 111 8.04 -11.37 12.60
C GLU A 111 8.84 -12.65 12.37
N ARG A 112 9.42 -12.75 11.17
CA ARG A 112 10.27 -13.87 10.77
C ARG A 112 11.48 -13.35 10.01
N VAL A 113 12.66 -13.63 10.51
CA VAL A 113 13.93 -13.37 9.80
C VAL A 113 14.43 -14.67 9.20
N THR A 114 14.62 -14.70 7.88
CA THR A 114 15.11 -15.89 7.16
C THR A 114 16.58 -15.78 6.79
N GLN A 115 17.10 -14.55 6.67
CA GLN A 115 18.51 -14.32 6.36
C GLN A 115 19.00 -13.03 7.01
N VAL A 116 20.23 -13.05 7.53
CA VAL A 116 20.89 -11.87 8.10
C VAL A 116 22.13 -11.45 7.32
N SER A 117 22.66 -12.26 6.41
CA SER A 117 23.84 -11.95 5.59
C SER A 117 23.84 -12.88 4.38
N PRO A 118 24.31 -12.45 3.18
CA PRO A 118 24.88 -11.12 2.87
C PRO A 118 23.85 -10.00 2.70
N LEU A 119 22.57 -10.37 2.55
CA LEU A 119 21.41 -9.50 2.47
C LEU A 119 20.51 -9.80 3.67
N PHE A 120 19.92 -8.79 4.30
CA PHE A 120 18.90 -9.06 5.30
C PHE A 120 17.57 -9.36 4.61
N VAL A 121 16.98 -10.51 4.94
CA VAL A 121 15.66 -10.93 4.48
C VAL A 121 14.78 -11.25 5.68
N GLY A 122 13.72 -10.47 5.83
CA GLY A 122 12.76 -10.60 6.93
C GLY A 122 11.35 -10.34 6.46
N ARG A 123 10.37 -10.83 7.21
CA ARG A 123 8.95 -10.55 7.02
C ARG A 123 8.35 -10.09 8.33
N ARG A 124 7.52 -9.05 8.25
CA ARG A 124 6.59 -8.66 9.29
C ARG A 124 5.18 -8.91 8.79
N PHE A 125 4.36 -9.51 9.63
CA PHE A 125 2.96 -9.77 9.35
C PHE A 125 2.10 -8.95 10.29
N TYR A 126 1.05 -8.34 9.78
CA TYR A 126 -0.05 -7.80 10.56
C TYR A 126 -1.30 -8.60 10.24
N LEU A 127 -1.78 -9.35 11.24
CA LEU A 127 -2.96 -10.20 11.14
C LEU A 127 -4.18 -9.48 11.70
N PHE A 128 -5.28 -9.46 10.96
CA PHE A 128 -6.53 -8.83 11.35
C PHE A 128 -7.73 -9.56 10.74
N GLU A 129 -8.93 -9.08 11.00
CA GLU A 129 -10.15 -9.69 10.47
C GLU A 129 -10.15 -9.73 8.93
N GLY A 130 -10.26 -10.95 8.40
CA GLY A 130 -10.37 -11.23 6.97
C GLY A 130 -9.15 -10.84 6.12
N GLY A 131 -8.00 -10.53 6.73
CA GLY A 131 -6.81 -10.13 5.99
C GLY A 131 -5.49 -10.30 6.72
N CYS A 132 -4.42 -10.25 5.94
CA CYS A 132 -3.04 -10.16 6.40
C CYS A 132 -2.26 -9.16 5.53
N ILE A 133 -1.54 -8.25 6.19
CA ILE A 133 -0.49 -7.44 5.54
C ILE A 133 0.85 -8.11 5.80
N THR A 134 1.60 -8.42 4.74
CA THR A 134 2.98 -8.89 4.80
C THR A 134 3.91 -7.78 4.33
N VAL A 135 4.80 -7.32 5.20
CA VAL A 135 5.93 -6.45 4.83
C VAL A 135 7.16 -7.31 4.68
N LEU A 136 7.62 -7.49 3.45
CA LEU A 136 8.86 -8.18 3.11
C LEU A 136 10.00 -7.16 3.04
N PHE A 137 11.08 -7.46 3.75
CA PHE A 137 12.31 -6.68 3.76
C PHE A 137 13.37 -7.43 2.96
N SER A 138 13.98 -6.75 1.98
CA SER A 138 15.10 -7.22 1.17
C SER A 138 16.19 -6.16 1.19
N ILE A 139 16.88 -6.06 2.33
CA ILE A 139 17.72 -4.89 2.65
C ILE A 139 19.18 -5.18 2.35
N SER A 140 19.75 -4.40 1.42
CA SER A 140 21.19 -4.34 1.19
C SER A 140 21.88 -3.30 2.07
N GLY A 141 23.20 -3.44 2.21
CA GLY A 141 24.01 -2.61 3.10
C GLY A 141 24.05 -3.11 4.55
N GLU A 142 24.78 -2.39 5.39
CA GLU A 142 24.97 -2.75 6.80
C GLU A 142 23.87 -2.23 7.71
N ASP A 143 23.27 -1.08 7.38
CA ASP A 143 22.19 -0.48 8.16
C ASP A 143 20.83 -1.07 7.76
N ARG A 144 20.10 -1.55 8.76
CA ARG A 144 18.76 -2.14 8.64
C ARG A 144 17.75 -1.38 9.49
N SER A 145 18.23 -0.53 10.38
CA SER A 145 17.39 0.15 11.36
C SER A 145 16.40 1.07 10.66
N GLU A 146 16.86 1.77 9.63
CA GLU A 146 16.03 2.70 8.88
C GLU A 146 14.91 2.01 8.07
N PRO A 147 15.15 1.04 7.17
CA PRO A 147 14.04 0.35 6.49
C PRO A 147 12.99 -0.24 7.44
N LEU A 148 13.43 -0.83 8.57
CA LEU A 148 12.54 -1.39 9.58
C LEU A 148 11.71 -0.30 10.29
N ALA A 149 12.28 0.88 10.49
CA ALA A 149 11.57 2.04 11.04
C ALA A 149 10.55 2.59 10.03
N ILE A 150 10.88 2.63 8.74
CA ILE A 150 9.99 3.10 7.68
C ILE A 150 8.74 2.24 7.56
N ALA A 151 8.89 0.91 7.62
CA ALA A 151 7.74 0.02 7.67
C ALA A 151 6.81 0.26 8.88
N THR A 152 7.33 0.87 9.95
CA THR A 152 6.57 1.19 11.15
C THR A 152 5.89 2.56 11.02
N GLN A 153 6.61 3.57 10.50
CA GLN A 153 6.19 4.97 10.56
C GLN A 153 5.62 5.51 9.24
N GLY A 154 6.12 5.02 8.10
CA GLY A 154 5.72 5.47 6.77
C GLY A 154 4.55 4.68 6.18
N LEU A 155 4.31 3.46 6.68
CA LEU A 155 3.11 2.70 6.33
C LEU A 155 1.94 3.16 7.19
N GLY A 156 0.77 3.29 6.58
CA GLY A 156 -0.51 3.50 7.22
C GLY A 156 -1.48 2.38 6.89
N THR A 157 -2.68 2.48 7.42
CA THR A 157 -3.79 1.59 7.08
C THR A 157 -5.09 2.37 7.07
N VAL A 158 -5.93 2.12 6.07
CA VAL A 158 -7.31 2.65 6.02
C VAL A 158 -8.28 1.51 6.30
N SER A 159 -9.35 1.78 7.04
CA SER A 159 -10.39 0.77 7.27
C SER A 159 -11.23 0.58 6.00
N ARG A 160 -11.78 -0.63 5.82
CA ARG A 160 -12.72 -0.91 4.72
C ARG A 160 -13.95 -0.01 4.76
N ASP A 161 -14.42 0.27 5.96
CA ASP A 161 -15.65 1.04 6.16
C ASP A 161 -15.45 2.51 5.77
N ASP A 162 -14.30 3.10 6.11
CA ASP A 162 -13.95 4.45 5.65
C ASP A 162 -13.83 4.49 4.12
N LEU A 163 -13.21 3.47 3.50
CA LEU A 163 -13.12 3.40 2.04
C LEU A 163 -14.49 3.24 1.37
N ARG A 164 -15.41 2.48 1.98
CA ARG A 164 -16.79 2.33 1.48
C ARG A 164 -17.55 3.64 1.49
N GLU A 165 -17.45 4.40 2.58
CA GLU A 165 -18.07 5.71 2.69
C GLU A 165 -17.52 6.64 1.62
N LEU A 166 -16.19 6.72 1.50
CA LEU A 166 -15.50 7.50 0.48
C LEU A 166 -15.96 7.15 -0.95
N VAL A 167 -15.92 5.87 -1.32
CA VAL A 167 -16.29 5.43 -2.68
C VAL A 167 -17.75 5.76 -2.98
N ARG A 168 -18.64 5.62 -2.01
CA ARG A 168 -20.04 6.02 -2.18
C ARG A 168 -20.16 7.53 -2.35
N GLU A 169 -19.48 8.34 -1.55
CA GLU A 169 -19.54 9.80 -1.64
C GLU A 169 -18.98 10.32 -2.96
N GLU A 170 -17.75 9.94 -3.33
CA GLU A 170 -17.07 10.36 -4.56
C GLU A 170 -17.80 9.93 -5.83
N SER A 171 -18.56 8.83 -5.75
CA SER A 171 -19.33 8.32 -6.88
C SER A 171 -20.77 8.86 -6.94
N ASP A 172 -21.20 9.73 -6.02
CA ASP A 172 -22.60 10.12 -5.82
C ASP A 172 -23.53 8.89 -5.63
N GLY A 173 -23.04 7.87 -4.93
CA GLY A 173 -23.74 6.61 -4.64
C GLY A 173 -23.80 5.63 -5.81
N ARG A 174 -23.03 5.85 -6.89
CA ARG A 174 -23.03 4.97 -8.07
C ARG A 174 -22.14 3.74 -7.94
N LEU A 175 -21.13 3.80 -7.06
CA LEU A 175 -20.18 2.72 -6.81
C LEU A 175 -20.24 2.30 -5.34
N GLU A 176 -19.97 1.02 -5.10
CA GLU A 176 -19.82 0.43 -3.76
C GLU A 176 -18.61 -0.49 -3.75
N LEU A 177 -17.91 -0.53 -2.62
CA LEU A 177 -16.85 -1.52 -2.37
C LEU A 177 -17.46 -2.82 -1.87
N ASP A 178 -17.08 -3.93 -2.50
CA ASP A 178 -17.58 -5.26 -2.19
C ASP A 178 -17.39 -5.65 -0.70
N PRO A 179 -18.25 -6.54 -0.16
CA PRO A 179 -18.22 -7.07 1.21
C PRO A 179 -16.85 -7.55 1.72
#